data_AF-A0A3A4XXG7-F1
#
_entry.id   AF-A0A3A4XXG7-F1
#
_cell.length_a   1.000
_cell.length_b   1.000
_cell.length_c   1.000
_cell.angle_alpha   90.00
_cell.angle_beta   90.00
_cell.angle_gamma   90.00
#
_symmetry.space_group_name_H-M   'P 1'
#
loop_
_entity.id
_entity.type
_entity.pdbx_description
1 polymer ?
#
loop_
_entity_poly.entity_id
_entity_poly.type
_entity_poly.pdbx_seq_one_letter_code
_entity_poly.pdbx_strand_id
1 'polypeptide(L)'
;MPGNNESVQSDQMRIRYGFWVVIIGLLAVVMVFFAAVAKWNTAGDVSAVVGSVTGVVGTIVGAFFGIQVGAAGKEKVENERKQAEDKALKLASHLDPGIAKSILDSFK
;
A
#
# COMPACT_ATOMS: atom_id res chain seq x y z
N MET A 1 -2.16 13.01 -31.05
CA MET A 1 -1.37 12.60 -29.88
C MET A 1 -2.18 11.61 -29.06
N PRO A 2 -2.00 10.28 -29.22
CA PRO A 2 -2.64 9.27 -28.38
C PRO A 2 -1.66 8.84 -27.29
N GLY A 3 -1.94 9.15 -26.02
CA GLY A 3 -1.01 8.85 -24.92
C GLY A 3 -1.60 8.97 -23.52
N ASN A 4 -2.92 9.06 -23.39
CA ASN A 4 -3.63 9.25 -22.12
C ASN A 4 -4.41 8.01 -21.64
N ASN A 5 -4.58 6.99 -22.50
CA ASN A 5 -5.41 5.82 -22.19
C ASN A 5 -4.58 4.60 -21.76
N GLU A 6 -3.28 4.57 -22.07
CA GLU A 6 -2.43 3.39 -21.87
C GLU A 6 -1.86 3.31 -20.44
N SER A 7 -1.55 4.46 -19.82
CA SER A 7 -1.01 4.54 -18.45
C SER A 7 -2.04 4.20 -17.38
N VAL A 8 -3.29 4.67 -17.53
CA VAL A 8 -4.38 4.39 -16.59
C VAL A 8 -4.77 2.90 -16.61
N GLN A 9 -4.71 2.26 -17.79
CA GLN A 9 -5.07 0.85 -17.94
C GLN A 9 -4.00 -0.07 -17.36
N SER A 10 -2.72 0.28 -17.48
CA SER A 10 -1.60 -0.52 -16.96
C SER A 10 -1.47 -0.46 -15.44
N ASP A 11 -1.76 0.69 -14.80
CA ASP A 11 -1.79 0.79 -13.34
C ASP A 11 -2.98 0.05 -12.70
N GLN A 12 -4.18 0.15 -13.29
CA GLN A 12 -5.31 -0.67 -12.84
C GLN A 12 -5.03 -2.17 -13.00
N MET A 13 -4.40 -2.57 -14.10
CA MET A 13 -4.04 -3.97 -14.33
C MET A 13 -3.05 -4.46 -13.26
N ARG A 14 -2.01 -3.69 -12.93
CA ARG A 14 -1.01 -4.07 -11.90
C ARG A 14 -1.63 -4.24 -10.52
N ILE A 15 -2.52 -3.34 -10.10
CA ILE A 15 -3.20 -3.44 -8.81
C ILE A 15 -4.13 -4.66 -8.77
N ARG A 16 -4.87 -4.91 -9.86
CA ARG A 16 -5.81 -6.04 -9.95
C ARG A 16 -5.11 -7.39 -9.97
N TYR A 17 -3.98 -7.51 -10.68
CA TYR A 17 -3.15 -8.71 -10.66
C TYR A 17 -2.53 -8.96 -9.30
N GLY A 18 -2.01 -7.92 -8.65
CA GLY A 18 -1.44 -8.04 -7.32
C GLY A 18 -2.45 -8.50 -6.26
N PHE A 19 -3.67 -7.95 -6.30
CA PHE A 19 -4.78 -8.42 -5.47
C PHE A 19 -5.15 -9.89 -5.76
N TRP A 20 -5.14 -10.30 -7.03
CA TRP A 20 -5.45 -11.67 -7.42
C TRP A 20 -4.36 -12.68 -6.98
N VAL A 21 -3.08 -12.28 -7.00
CA VAL A 21 -1.97 -13.07 -6.45
C VAL A 21 -2.13 -13.32 -4.96
N VAL A 22 -2.54 -12.31 -4.19
CA VAL A 22 -2.82 -12.47 -2.74
C VAL A 22 -3.99 -13.42 -2.51
N ILE A 23 -5.08 -13.28 -3.27
CA ILE A 23 -6.25 -14.19 -3.14
C ILE A 23 -5.87 -15.63 -3.48
N ILE A 24 -5.11 -15.85 -4.56
CA ILE A 24 -4.66 -17.20 -4.94
C ILE A 24 -3.72 -17.77 -3.88
N GLY A 25 -2.80 -16.96 -3.35
CA GLY A 25 -1.91 -17.37 -2.26
C GLY A 25 -2.69 -17.78 -1.01
N LEU A 26 -3.67 -16.98 -0.60
CA LEU A 26 -4.55 -17.28 0.54
C LEU A 26 -5.35 -18.56 0.31
N LEU A 27 -5.96 -18.73 -0.87
CA LEU A 27 -6.69 -19.93 -1.24
C LEU A 27 -5.80 -21.18 -1.21
N ALA A 28 -4.54 -21.06 -1.65
CA ALA A 28 -3.58 -22.15 -1.58
C ALA A 28 -3.28 -22.55 -0.12
N VAL A 29 -3.10 -21.59 0.81
CA VAL A 29 -2.92 -21.91 2.25
C VAL A 29 -4.13 -22.64 2.80
N VAL A 30 -5.33 -22.12 2.52
CA VAL A 30 -6.59 -22.71 3.00
C VAL A 30 -6.74 -24.13 2.47
N MET A 31 -6.46 -24.34 1.19
CA MET A 31 -6.54 -25.67 0.56
C MET A 31 -5.53 -26.65 1.18
N VAL A 32 -4.28 -26.23 1.41
CA VAL A 32 -3.26 -27.08 2.06
C VAL A 32 -3.62 -27.36 3.51
N PHE A 33 -4.17 -26.39 4.24
CA PHE A 33 -4.67 -26.57 5.60
C PHE A 33 -5.76 -27.64 5.66
N PHE A 34 -6.79 -27.54 4.82
CA PHE A 34 -7.86 -28.53 4.75
C PHE A 34 -7.35 -29.91 4.32
N ALA A 35 -6.42 -29.98 3.37
CA ALA A 35 -5.81 -31.24 2.95
C ALA A 35 -4.96 -31.90 4.07
N ALA A 36 -4.22 -31.10 4.83
CA ALA A 36 -3.41 -31.58 5.97
C ALA A 36 -4.31 -32.10 7.09
N VAL A 37 -5.36 -31.37 7.46
CA VAL A 37 -6.34 -31.78 8.48
C VAL A 37 -7.11 -33.03 8.05
N ALA A 38 -7.46 -33.16 6.76
CA ALA A 38 -8.16 -34.34 6.26
C ALA A 38 -7.27 -35.59 6.20
N LYS A 39 -5.95 -35.44 6.03
CA LYS A 39 -5.02 -36.55 5.83
C LYS A 39 -4.29 -36.99 7.10
N TRP A 40 -4.08 -36.10 8.07
CA TRP A 40 -3.32 -36.39 9.30
C TRP A 40 -4.14 -36.05 10.56
N ASN A 41 -4.25 -37.04 11.46
CA ASN A 41 -5.00 -36.92 12.73
C ASN A 41 -4.10 -36.52 13.92
N THR A 42 -2.79 -36.44 13.70
CA THR A 42 -1.80 -36.03 14.71
C THR A 42 -1.58 -34.52 14.61
N ALA A 43 -1.95 -33.78 15.66
CA ALA A 43 -1.87 -32.32 15.70
C ALA A 43 -0.46 -31.74 15.43
N GLY A 44 0.59 -32.50 15.76
CA GLY A 44 1.98 -32.12 15.52
C GLY A 44 2.35 -31.96 14.04
N ASP A 45 2.00 -32.93 13.20
CA ASP A 45 2.34 -32.88 11.76
C ASP A 45 1.53 -31.82 11.01
N VAL A 46 0.24 -31.67 11.37
CA VAL A 46 -0.62 -30.64 10.78
C VAL A 46 -0.10 -29.24 11.11
N SER A 47 0.26 -28.97 12.37
CA SER A 47 0.77 -27.66 12.78
C SER A 47 2.12 -27.31 12.16
N ALA A 48 3.01 -28.29 11.96
CA ALA A 48 4.29 -28.07 11.28
C ALA A 48 4.10 -27.69 9.80
N VAL A 49 3.24 -28.42 9.08
CA VAL A 49 2.93 -28.13 7.68
C VAL A 49 2.23 -26.79 7.53
N VAL A 50 1.19 -26.55 8.34
CA VAL A 50 0.44 -25.29 8.33
C VAL A 50 1.34 -24.10 8.69
N GLY A 51 2.21 -24.25 9.69
CA GLY A 51 3.16 -23.21 10.09
C GLY A 51 4.14 -22.84 8.97
N SER A 52 4.71 -23.84 8.29
CA SER A 52 5.63 -23.59 7.17
C SER A 52 4.96 -22.84 6.01
N VAL A 53 3.73 -23.26 5.62
CA VAL A 53 2.97 -22.63 4.55
C VAL A 53 2.51 -21.22 4.93
N THR A 54 2.06 -21.04 6.18
CA THR A 54 1.66 -19.73 6.71
C THR A 54 2.82 -18.75 6.73
N GLY A 55 4.03 -19.20 7.07
CA GLY A 55 5.23 -18.36 7.05
C GLY A 55 5.58 -17.85 5.65
N VAL A 56 5.56 -18.75 4.66
CA VAL A 56 5.84 -18.40 3.26
C VAL A 56 4.79 -17.41 2.74
N VAL A 57 3.51 -17.69 2.94
CA VAL A 57 2.44 -16.80 2.47
C VAL A 57 2.41 -15.49 3.23
N GLY A 58 2.60 -15.49 4.55
CA GLY A 58 2.73 -14.26 5.35
C GLY A 58 3.87 -13.37 4.87
N THR A 59 5.00 -13.96 4.46
CA THR A 59 6.14 -13.22 3.89
C THR A 59 5.79 -12.60 2.53
N ILE A 60 5.16 -13.37 1.64
CA ILE A 60 4.75 -12.87 0.30
C ILE A 60 3.72 -11.75 0.43
N VAL A 61 2.71 -11.96 1.28
CA VAL A 61 1.66 -10.98 1.58
C VAL A 61 2.27 -9.73 2.20
N GLY A 62 3.12 -9.89 3.23
CA GLY A 62 3.80 -8.77 3.89
C GLY A 62 4.67 -7.95 2.92
N ALA A 63 5.41 -8.62 2.02
CA ALA A 63 6.21 -7.94 0.99
C ALA A 63 5.33 -7.19 -0.02
N PHE A 64 4.22 -7.80 -0.45
CA PHE A 64 3.29 -7.21 -1.40
C PHE A 64 2.61 -5.95 -0.84
N PHE A 65 2.04 -6.05 0.37
CA PHE A 65 1.42 -4.91 1.04
C PHE A 65 2.45 -3.86 1.48
N GLY A 66 3.65 -4.28 1.88
CA GLY A 66 4.75 -3.36 2.23
C GLY A 66 5.22 -2.51 1.04
N ILE A 67 5.39 -3.12 -0.14
CA ILE A 67 5.91 -2.42 -1.33
C ILE A 67 4.80 -1.65 -2.04
N GLN A 68 3.65 -2.26 -2.29
CA GLN A 68 2.66 -1.70 -3.20
C GLN A 68 1.65 -0.79 -2.48
N VAL A 69 1.15 -1.21 -1.32
CA VAL A 69 0.22 -0.38 -0.52
C VAL A 69 0.97 0.70 0.25
N GLY A 70 2.18 0.41 0.74
CA GLY A 70 3.05 1.41 1.35
C GLY A 70 3.44 2.54 0.38
N ALA A 71 3.83 2.21 -0.85
CA ALA A 71 4.20 3.22 -1.86
C ALA A 71 2.98 4.07 -2.30
N ALA A 72 1.82 3.45 -2.53
CA ALA A 72 0.61 4.18 -2.87
C ALA A 72 0.15 5.14 -1.76
N GLY A 73 0.31 4.74 -0.49
CA GLY A 73 0.06 5.62 0.65
C GLY A 73 1.03 6.80 0.71
N LYS A 74 2.32 6.55 0.49
CA LYS A 74 3.34 7.61 0.43
C LYS A 74 3.05 8.62 -0.69
N GLU A 75 2.73 8.14 -1.89
CA GLU A 75 2.43 8.99 -3.05
C GLU A 75 1.21 9.88 -2.80
N LYS A 76 0.13 9.32 -2.23
CA LYS A 76 -1.07 10.08 -1.86
C LYS A 76 -0.76 11.19 -0.86
N VAL A 77 0.03 10.90 0.18
CA VAL A 77 0.44 11.88 1.19
C VAL A 77 1.34 12.97 0.60
N GLU A 78 2.29 12.59 -0.26
CA GLU A 78 3.19 13.54 -0.95
C GLU A 78 2.38 14.51 -1.84
N ASN A 79 1.36 14.00 -2.53
CA ASN A 79 0.51 14.81 -3.40
C ASN A 79 -0.41 15.75 -2.59
N GLU A 80 -0.96 15.28 -1.47
CA GLU A 80 -1.72 16.12 -0.53
C GLU A 80 -0.84 17.20 0.10
N ARG A 81 0.41 16.87 0.46
CA ARG A 81 1.39 17.85 0.95
C ARG A 81 1.69 18.93 -0.07
N LYS A 82 1.97 18.57 -1.32
CA LYS A 82 2.22 19.56 -2.39
C LYS A 82 1.03 20.50 -2.59
N GLN A 83 -0.19 19.98 -2.55
CA GLN A 83 -1.39 20.82 -2.67
C GLN A 83 -1.57 21.76 -1.48
N ALA A 84 -1.24 21.30 -0.26
CA ALA A 84 -1.26 22.14 0.92
C ALA A 84 -0.19 23.24 0.86
N GLU A 85 1.02 22.91 0.39
CA GLU A 85 2.12 23.85 0.17
C GLU A 85 1.75 24.89 -0.90
N ASP A 86 1.20 24.47 -2.04
CA ASP A 86 0.75 25.39 -3.11
C ASP A 86 -0.37 26.32 -2.63
N LYS A 87 -1.31 25.81 -1.83
CA LYS A 87 -2.37 26.63 -1.23
C LYS A 87 -1.78 27.61 -0.22
N ALA A 88 -0.87 27.16 0.64
CA ALA A 88 -0.20 28.02 1.61
C ALA A 88 0.61 29.12 0.90
N LEU A 89 1.33 28.78 -0.17
CA LEU A 89 2.12 29.72 -0.96
C LEU A 89 1.23 30.75 -1.67
N LYS A 90 0.11 30.31 -2.26
CA LYS A 90 -0.89 31.22 -2.86
C LYS A 90 -1.53 32.13 -1.83
N LEU A 91 -1.81 31.65 -0.63
CA LEU A 91 -2.34 32.50 0.44
C LEU A 91 -1.26 33.49 0.92
N ALA A 92 -0.02 33.03 1.06
CA ALA A 92 1.11 33.88 1.43
C ALA A 92 1.39 34.97 0.38
N SER A 93 1.20 34.68 -0.90
CA SER A 93 1.38 35.68 -1.98
C SER A 93 0.29 36.77 -1.99
N HIS A 94 -0.82 36.55 -1.29
CA HIS A 94 -1.91 37.53 -1.13
C HIS A 94 -1.90 38.20 0.26
N LEU A 95 -0.93 37.88 1.13
CA LEU A 95 -0.81 38.52 2.43
C LEU A 95 -0.30 39.96 2.29
N ASP A 96 -0.96 40.86 3.00
CA ASP A 96 -0.53 42.25 3.12
C ASP A 96 0.85 42.34 3.79
N PRO A 97 1.78 43.20 3.31
CA PRO A 97 3.14 43.32 3.83
C PRO A 97 3.22 43.58 5.35
N GLY A 98 2.18 44.19 5.95
CA GLY A 98 2.13 44.42 7.39
C GLY A 98 1.98 43.12 8.21
N ILE A 99 1.21 42.16 7.72
CA ILE A 99 0.98 40.86 8.38
C ILE A 99 2.18 39.93 8.14
N ALA A 100 2.79 39.99 6.96
CA ALA A 100 3.99 39.21 6.63
C ALA A 100 5.15 39.48 7.60
N LYS A 101 5.36 40.74 8.00
CA LYS A 101 6.37 41.10 9.01
C LYS A 101 6.08 40.51 10.39
N SER A 102 4.82 40.56 10.83
CA SER A 102 4.43 39.99 12.13
C SER A 102 4.65 38.47 12.20
N ILE A 103 4.39 37.75 11.11
CA ILE A 103 4.63 36.30 11.04
C ILE A 103 6.13 36.01 11.05
N LEU A 104 6.94 36.77 10.31
CA LEU A 104 8.40 36.59 10.25
C LEU A 104 9.07 36.77 11.62
N ASP A 105 8.60 37.76 12.40
CA ASP A 105 9.10 38.03 13.75
C ASP A 105 8.64 36.96 14.77
N SER A 106 7.60 36.19 14.47
CA SER A 106 7.11 35.09 15.33
C SER A 106 7.93 33.80 15.21
N PHE A 107 8.70 33.64 14.13
CA PHE A 107 9.55 32.47 13.86
C PHE A 107 11.00 32.65 14.34
N LYS A 108 11.36 33.84 14.82
CA LYS A 108 12.68 34.17 15.36
C LYS A 108 12.70 33.99 16.87
#